data_AF-A0A7W9KS75-F1
#
_entry.id   AF-A0A7W9KS75-F1
#
_cell.length_a   1.000
_cell.length_b   1.000
_cell.length_c   1.000
_cell.angle_alpha   90.00
_cell.angle_beta   90.00
_cell.angle_gamma   90.00
#
_symmetry.space_group_name_H-M   'P 1'
#
loop_
_entity.id
_entity.type
_entity.pdbx_description
1 polymer ?
#
loop_
_entity_poly.entity_id
_entity_poly.type
_entity_poly.pdbx_seq_one_letter_code
_entity_poly.pdbx_strand_id
1 'polypeptide(L)'
;MTLALVGEDKTARERLREFLRIYASVNTRLAYATDLGIPLDWVPGYTPPDPSRRRGRRRAEPTGLEWLNWCGANGFRFADVRVEHVERWLDELAGAGYSDATRGRMLSAVSAFYAKYLLREGLATQNPVSLVDRRAQHLNKPAGTPSTTKRWSFQACRALLMAAYLLAEHRRDGVRDRAMIEILVGTGVRADELVGVNLDDYRRAAAHDIGILRVHGKGGKDREVALAPPVADALEDYLRVRAEPAVPALPGQVNAAVRPIFVTSTGRRVHASHLQAVLTRLCRTFTETPRQQWLRDLMATPEAEFIATHLGPLRDTIHPHSARHSYATHAVERGVPPRQVQRDLGHAALATTEGYLHDEDNVRNSAAHELAPALHRGWLATSS
;
A
#
# COMPACT_ATOMS: atom_id res chain seq x y z
N MET A 1 -9.21 31.98 1.65
CA MET A 1 -9.36 30.55 1.34
C MET A 1 -10.71 30.27 0.63
N THR A 2 -11.08 30.90 -0.49
CA THR A 2 -10.29 31.49 -1.59
C THR A 2 -11.25 32.26 -2.51
N LEU A 3 -11.00 33.54 -2.82
CA LEU A 3 -11.74 34.32 -3.85
C LEU A 3 -11.71 33.66 -5.25
N ALA A 4 -10.85 32.65 -5.46
CA ALA A 4 -10.66 31.92 -6.71
C ALA A 4 -11.67 30.78 -7.00
N LEU A 5 -12.51 30.38 -6.03
CA LEU A 5 -13.54 29.33 -6.22
C LEU A 5 -14.96 29.83 -5.93
N VAL A 6 -15.10 31.11 -5.57
CA VAL A 6 -16.39 31.73 -5.30
C VAL A 6 -16.99 32.11 -6.65
N GLY A 7 -17.88 31.25 -7.15
CA GLY A 7 -18.91 31.62 -8.12
C GLY A 7 -20.23 31.83 -7.37
N GLU A 8 -21.22 32.43 -8.03
CA GLU A 8 -22.52 32.78 -7.41
C GLU A 8 -23.25 31.55 -6.82
N ASP A 9 -23.05 30.35 -7.38
CA ASP A 9 -23.86 29.16 -7.05
C ASP A 9 -23.27 28.15 -6.06
N LYS A 10 -21.94 28.15 -5.82
CA LYS A 10 -21.30 27.14 -4.96
C LYS A 10 -20.14 27.71 -4.16
N THR A 11 -20.10 27.37 -2.87
CA THR A 11 -18.99 27.70 -1.98
C THR A 11 -17.72 26.92 -2.35
N ALA A 12 -16.55 27.44 -1.99
CA ALA A 12 -15.28 26.73 -2.17
C ALA A 12 -15.27 25.35 -1.49
N ARG A 13 -15.95 25.21 -0.34
CA ARG A 13 -16.09 23.96 0.39
C ARG A 13 -16.83 22.89 -0.41
N GLU A 14 -17.94 23.26 -1.04
CA GLU A 14 -18.75 22.33 -1.85
C GLU A 14 -17.97 21.84 -3.05
N ARG A 15 -17.32 22.76 -3.78
CA ARG A 15 -16.52 22.43 -4.97
C ARG A 15 -15.39 21.45 -4.65
N LEU A 16 -14.66 21.70 -3.56
CA LEU A 16 -13.57 20.81 -3.13
C LEU A 16 -14.10 19.44 -2.66
N ARG A 17 -15.27 19.39 -2.03
CA ARG A 17 -15.93 18.12 -1.67
C ARG A 17 -16.35 17.33 -2.91
N GLU A 18 -16.89 17.99 -3.93
CA GLU A 18 -17.26 17.36 -5.21
C GLU A 18 -16.04 16.76 -5.91
N PHE A 19 -14.94 17.51 -6.00
CA PHE A 19 -13.68 16.98 -6.52
C PHE A 19 -13.24 15.70 -5.77
N LEU A 20 -13.27 15.73 -4.44
CA LEU A 20 -12.86 14.57 -3.64
C LEU A 20 -13.81 13.37 -3.83
N ARG A 21 -15.11 13.59 -4.09
CA ARG A 21 -16.08 12.52 -4.35
C ARG A 21 -15.82 11.75 -5.64
N ILE A 22 -15.07 12.31 -6.59
CA ILE A 22 -14.62 11.60 -7.81
C ILE A 22 -13.86 10.31 -7.45
N TYR A 23 -13.19 10.28 -6.29
CA TYR A 23 -12.40 9.13 -5.85
C TYR A 23 -13.20 8.29 -4.86
N ALA A 24 -13.28 6.97 -5.09
CA ALA A 24 -13.99 6.05 -4.19
C ALA A 24 -13.26 5.87 -2.84
N SER A 25 -11.92 5.79 -2.85
CA SER A 25 -11.11 5.53 -1.66
C SER A 25 -10.94 6.79 -0.79
N VAL A 26 -11.33 6.69 0.49
CA VAL A 26 -11.11 7.75 1.50
C VAL A 26 -9.62 8.09 1.64
N ASN A 27 -8.73 7.09 1.55
CA ASN A 27 -7.28 7.32 1.59
C ASN A 27 -6.78 8.17 0.42
N THR A 28 -7.32 7.93 -0.78
CA THR A 28 -7.02 8.77 -1.95
C THR A 28 -7.53 10.20 -1.75
N ARG A 29 -8.73 10.37 -1.18
CA ARG A 29 -9.26 11.70 -0.85
C ARG A 29 -8.37 12.44 0.15
N LEU A 30 -7.93 11.75 1.21
CA LEU A 30 -7.04 12.32 2.23
C LEU A 30 -5.69 12.73 1.64
N ALA A 31 -5.11 11.91 0.75
CA ALA A 31 -3.85 12.23 0.08
C ALA A 31 -3.99 13.50 -0.76
N TYR A 32 -5.01 13.58 -1.63
CA TYR A 32 -5.26 14.78 -2.44
C TYR A 32 -5.58 16.00 -1.58
N ALA A 33 -6.40 15.85 -0.54
CA ALA A 33 -6.70 16.95 0.37
C ALA A 33 -5.44 17.50 1.04
N THR A 34 -4.52 16.63 1.45
CA THR A 34 -3.25 17.02 2.02
C THR A 34 -2.39 17.79 1.03
N ASP A 35 -2.22 17.27 -0.17
CA ASP A 35 -1.31 17.86 -1.16
C ASP A 35 -1.83 19.19 -1.73
N LEU A 36 -3.15 19.34 -1.79
CA LEU A 36 -3.80 20.57 -2.22
C LEU A 36 -3.97 21.57 -1.07
N GLY A 37 -3.89 21.14 0.20
CA GLY A 37 -4.16 22.01 1.35
C GLY A 37 -5.64 22.18 1.67
N ILE A 38 -6.47 21.20 1.29
CA ILE A 38 -7.90 21.15 1.65
C ILE A 38 -7.99 20.73 3.13
N PRO A 39 -8.77 21.43 3.97
CA PRO A 39 -9.03 21.02 5.34
C PRO A 39 -9.54 19.56 5.41
N LEU A 40 -8.94 18.74 6.27
CA LEU A 40 -9.24 17.30 6.30
C LEU A 40 -10.67 17.00 6.75
N ASP A 41 -11.27 17.85 7.60
CA ASP A 41 -12.67 17.78 8.00
C ASP A 41 -13.64 18.02 6.82
N TRP A 42 -13.15 18.53 5.69
CA TRP A 42 -13.95 18.64 4.48
C TRP A 42 -13.96 17.34 3.68
N VAL A 43 -13.09 16.37 3.98
CA VAL A 43 -12.98 15.12 3.22
C VAL A 43 -14.21 14.23 3.42
N PRO A 44 -14.97 13.89 2.36
CA PRO A 44 -16.13 13.01 2.47
C PRO A 44 -15.73 11.62 3.00
N GLY A 45 -16.41 11.16 4.05
CA GLY A 45 -16.15 9.86 4.68
C GLY A 45 -14.96 9.83 5.64
N TYR A 46 -14.31 10.97 5.89
CA TYR A 46 -13.31 11.10 6.94
C TYR A 46 -13.96 11.53 8.26
N THR A 47 -13.59 10.84 9.33
CA THR A 47 -13.91 11.26 10.70
C THR A 47 -12.59 11.55 11.41
N PRO A 48 -12.37 12.78 11.90
CA PRO A 48 -11.18 13.11 12.67
C PRO A 48 -11.02 12.15 13.85
N PRO A 49 -9.81 11.64 14.11
CA PRO A 49 -9.56 10.82 15.29
C PRO A 49 -9.83 11.64 16.57
N ASP A 50 -10.34 10.96 17.59
CA ASP A 50 -10.59 11.53 18.91
C ASP A 50 -9.31 12.21 19.46
N PRO A 51 -9.34 13.52 19.74
CA PRO A 51 -8.18 14.27 20.23
C PRO A 51 -7.60 13.73 21.54
N SER A 52 -8.43 13.05 22.35
CA SER A 52 -8.02 12.44 23.62
C SER A 52 -7.19 11.16 23.43
N ARG A 53 -7.26 10.52 22.25
CA ARG A 53 -6.49 9.32 21.93
C ARG A 53 -5.14 9.70 21.34
N ARG A 54 -4.14 9.88 22.22
CA ARG A 54 -2.73 10.08 21.81
C ARG A 54 -2.25 8.97 20.89
N ARG A 55 -1.90 9.29 19.64
CA ARG A 55 -0.93 8.53 18.84
C ARG A 55 -0.20 9.40 17.82
N GLY A 56 1.13 9.20 17.80
CA GLY A 56 1.97 9.32 16.60
C GLY A 56 2.38 10.73 16.22
N ARG A 57 3.60 10.82 15.67
CA ARG A 57 4.28 12.02 15.16
C ARG A 57 3.30 13.13 14.75
N ARG A 58 3.35 14.28 15.44
CA ARG A 58 2.65 15.51 15.02
C ARG A 58 2.95 15.68 13.53
N ARG A 59 1.91 15.81 12.72
CA ARG A 59 2.08 16.17 11.31
C ARG A 59 2.93 17.45 11.29
N ALA A 60 3.92 17.53 10.41
CA ALA A 60 4.62 18.79 10.20
C ALA A 60 3.57 19.88 10.00
N GLU A 61 3.73 21.02 10.67
CA GLU A 61 2.80 22.13 10.53
C GLU A 61 2.65 22.46 9.03
N PRO A 62 1.43 22.85 8.57
CA PRO A 62 1.22 23.23 7.18
C PRO A 62 2.28 24.26 6.79
N THR A 63 3.07 23.98 5.76
CA THR A 63 4.14 24.92 5.38
C THR A 63 3.57 26.12 4.63
N GLY A 64 2.26 26.15 4.35
CA GLY A 64 1.58 27.16 3.55
C GLY A 64 1.83 27.01 2.05
N LEU A 65 2.70 26.08 1.65
CA LEU A 65 3.07 25.79 0.26
C LEU A 65 2.15 24.74 -0.38
N GLU A 66 1.13 24.27 0.33
CA GLU A 66 0.08 23.47 -0.30
C GLU A 66 -0.61 24.29 -1.40
N TRP A 67 -0.93 23.66 -2.52
CA TRP A 67 -1.27 24.37 -3.75
C TRP A 67 -2.36 25.44 -3.59
N LEU A 68 -3.47 25.12 -2.91
CA LEU A 68 -4.58 26.07 -2.72
C LEU A 68 -4.18 27.25 -1.82
N ASN A 69 -3.34 27.01 -0.81
CA ASN A 69 -2.83 28.04 0.09
C ASN A 69 -1.86 28.95 -0.67
N TRP A 70 -0.95 28.36 -1.45
CA TRP A 70 0.02 29.07 -2.26
C TRP A 70 -0.66 29.96 -3.33
N CYS A 71 -1.65 29.43 -4.06
CA CYS A 71 -2.44 30.24 -4.99
C CYS A 71 -3.16 31.38 -4.30
N GLY A 72 -3.74 31.12 -3.12
CA GLY A 72 -4.43 32.14 -2.32
C GLY A 72 -3.49 33.25 -1.84
N ALA A 73 -2.31 32.90 -1.35
CA ALA A 73 -1.30 33.84 -0.88
C ALA A 73 -0.72 34.71 -2.01
N ASN A 74 -0.63 34.17 -3.23
CA ASN A 74 -0.16 34.90 -4.41
C ASN A 74 -1.31 35.54 -5.23
N GLY A 75 -2.56 35.47 -4.75
CA GLY A 75 -3.71 36.12 -5.41
C GLY A 75 -4.15 35.48 -6.73
N PHE A 76 -3.73 34.25 -7.04
CA PHE A 76 -4.07 33.60 -8.30
C PHE A 76 -5.50 33.03 -8.29
N ARG A 77 -6.25 33.31 -9.37
CA ARG A 77 -7.45 32.54 -9.71
C ARG A 77 -7.06 31.31 -10.51
N PHE A 78 -7.77 30.20 -10.33
CA PHE A 78 -7.40 28.95 -10.99
C PHE A 78 -7.48 29.02 -12.52
N ALA A 79 -8.39 29.83 -13.07
CA ALA A 79 -8.48 30.10 -14.51
C ALA A 79 -7.23 30.81 -15.07
N ASP A 80 -6.55 31.61 -14.23
CA ASP A 80 -5.43 32.48 -14.63
C ASP A 80 -4.07 31.84 -14.36
N VAL A 81 -4.04 30.64 -13.75
CA VAL A 81 -2.80 29.92 -13.52
C VAL A 81 -2.21 29.43 -14.83
N ARG A 82 -0.94 29.76 -15.05
CA ARG A 82 -0.15 29.33 -16.20
C ARG A 82 1.00 28.42 -15.76
N VAL A 83 1.71 27.86 -16.73
CA VAL A 83 2.80 26.90 -16.48
C VAL A 83 3.91 27.52 -15.63
N GLU A 84 4.26 28.78 -15.88
CA GLU A 84 5.29 29.52 -15.15
C GLU A 84 4.95 29.67 -13.64
N HIS A 85 3.66 29.76 -13.29
CA HIS A 85 3.24 29.80 -11.89
C HIS A 85 3.40 28.42 -11.22
N VAL A 86 3.12 27.34 -11.95
CA VAL A 86 3.32 25.98 -11.45
C VAL A 86 4.80 25.68 -11.25
N GLU A 87 5.65 26.09 -12.19
CA GLU A 87 7.11 25.92 -12.10
C GLU A 87 7.70 26.73 -10.94
N ARG A 88 7.31 28.01 -10.79
CA ARG A 88 7.69 28.82 -9.63
C ARG A 88 7.31 28.15 -8.31
N TRP A 89 6.09 27.62 -8.20
CA TRP A 89 5.65 26.90 -7.00
C TRP A 89 6.50 25.65 -6.72
N LEU A 90 6.89 24.89 -7.76
CA LEU A 90 7.75 23.72 -7.62
C LEU A 90 9.17 24.09 -7.16
N ASP A 91 9.69 25.23 -7.59
CA ASP A 91 10.99 25.75 -7.16
C ASP A 91 10.93 26.23 -5.69
N GLU A 92 9.86 26.90 -5.28
CA GLU A 92 9.64 27.29 -3.88
C GLU A 92 9.53 26.07 -2.94
N LEU A 93 8.85 25.00 -3.39
CA LEU A 93 8.84 23.73 -2.66
C LEU A 93 10.25 23.12 -2.53
N ALA A 94 11.06 23.17 -3.59
CA ALA A 94 12.44 22.69 -3.54
C ALA A 94 13.28 23.51 -2.54
N GLY A 95 13.16 24.84 -2.58
CA GLY A 95 13.82 25.75 -1.64
C GLY A 95 13.41 25.52 -0.18
N ALA A 96 12.18 25.06 0.06
CA ALA A 96 11.69 24.65 1.38
C ALA A 96 12.12 23.23 1.80
N GLY A 97 12.95 22.54 1.00
CA GLY A 97 13.50 21.23 1.33
C GLY A 97 12.58 20.03 1.03
N TYR A 98 11.52 20.23 0.23
CA TYR A 98 10.68 19.11 -0.20
C TYR A 98 11.43 18.20 -1.18
N SER A 99 11.42 16.88 -0.92
CA SER A 99 12.00 15.91 -1.86
C SER A 99 11.30 15.91 -3.21
N ASP A 100 12.02 15.55 -4.29
CA ASP A 100 11.46 15.46 -5.65
C ASP A 100 10.25 14.51 -5.73
N ALA A 101 10.28 13.42 -4.94
CA ALA A 101 9.15 12.51 -4.83
C ALA A 101 7.91 13.19 -4.22
N THR A 102 8.10 14.04 -3.20
CA THR A 102 7.01 14.82 -2.60
C THR A 102 6.49 15.86 -3.57
N ARG A 103 7.37 16.62 -4.23
CA ARG A 103 7.03 17.63 -5.26
C ARG A 103 6.24 17.02 -6.41
N GLY A 104 6.71 15.90 -6.97
CA GLY A 104 6.03 15.21 -8.08
C GLY A 104 4.65 14.64 -7.70
N ARG A 105 4.49 14.19 -6.45
CA ARG A 105 3.20 13.76 -5.91
C ARG A 105 2.23 14.94 -5.76
N MET A 106 2.68 16.06 -5.22
CA MET A 106 1.87 17.29 -5.14
C MET A 106 1.48 17.79 -6.53
N LEU A 107 2.42 17.81 -7.49
CA LEU A 107 2.13 18.17 -8.88
C LEU A 107 1.06 17.28 -9.51
N SER A 108 1.06 15.98 -9.19
CA SER A 108 0.03 15.03 -9.63
C SER A 108 -1.34 15.35 -9.03
N ALA A 109 -1.39 15.81 -7.78
CA ALA A 109 -2.62 16.29 -7.13
C ALA A 109 -3.18 17.53 -7.83
N VAL A 110 -2.33 18.51 -8.14
CA VAL A 110 -2.72 19.71 -8.90
C VAL A 110 -3.24 19.31 -10.27
N SER A 111 -2.51 18.47 -11.01
CA SER A 111 -2.92 18.01 -12.34
C SER A 111 -4.30 17.35 -12.30
N ALA A 112 -4.55 16.50 -11.28
CA ALA A 112 -5.82 15.83 -11.11
C ALA A 112 -6.95 16.81 -10.78
N PHE A 113 -6.70 17.83 -9.96
CA PHE A 113 -7.68 18.87 -9.64
C PHE A 113 -8.10 19.66 -10.89
N TYR A 114 -7.15 20.08 -11.72
CA TYR A 114 -7.45 20.72 -13.00
C TYR A 114 -8.17 19.77 -13.96
N ALA A 115 -7.58 18.61 -14.24
CA ALA A 115 -8.06 17.71 -15.29
C ALA A 115 -9.38 17.01 -14.97
N LYS A 116 -9.62 16.66 -13.70
CA LYS A 116 -10.81 15.89 -13.30
C LYS A 116 -11.95 16.76 -12.81
N TYR A 117 -11.70 18.02 -12.46
CA TYR A 117 -12.71 18.90 -11.90
C TYR A 117 -12.77 20.27 -12.58
N LEU A 118 -11.73 21.11 -12.49
CA LEU A 118 -11.83 22.50 -12.98
C LEU A 118 -12.14 22.60 -14.48
N LEU A 119 -11.53 21.76 -15.32
CA LEU A 119 -11.83 21.71 -16.75
C LEU A 119 -13.26 21.24 -17.04
N ARG A 120 -13.78 20.28 -16.26
CA ARG A 120 -15.13 19.74 -16.44
C ARG A 120 -16.20 20.73 -16.02
N GLU A 121 -15.93 21.49 -14.97
CA GLU A 121 -16.81 22.54 -14.44
C GLU A 121 -16.66 23.88 -15.19
N GLY A 122 -15.81 23.95 -16.22
CA GLY A 122 -15.55 25.19 -16.98
C GLY A 122 -14.84 26.29 -16.18
N LEU A 123 -14.24 25.95 -15.03
CA LEU A 123 -13.52 26.88 -14.15
C LEU A 123 -12.07 27.13 -14.58
N ALA A 124 -11.58 26.35 -15.53
CA ALA A 124 -10.31 26.55 -16.21
C ALA A 124 -10.45 26.10 -17.67
N THR A 125 -9.66 26.67 -18.57
CA THR A 125 -9.65 26.33 -20.00
C THR A 125 -8.56 25.31 -20.34
N GLN A 126 -7.50 25.24 -19.52
CA GLN A 126 -6.39 24.33 -19.71
C GLN A 126 -5.86 23.81 -18.36
N ASN A 127 -5.11 22.71 -18.41
CA ASN A 127 -4.37 22.20 -17.25
C ASN A 127 -2.92 22.74 -17.32
N PRO A 128 -2.51 23.72 -16.50
CA PRO A 128 -1.17 24.28 -16.59
C PRO A 128 -0.07 23.23 -16.29
N VAL A 129 -0.41 22.17 -15.55
CA VAL A 129 0.52 21.07 -15.25
C VAL A 129 0.88 20.24 -16.49
N SER A 130 0.04 20.24 -17.55
CA SER A 130 0.36 19.47 -18.76
C SER A 130 1.53 20.06 -19.56
N LEU A 131 1.88 21.31 -19.31
CA LEU A 131 2.96 22.03 -20.01
C LEU A 131 4.27 22.10 -19.20
N VAL A 132 4.28 21.66 -17.95
CA VAL A 132 5.45 21.73 -17.07
C VAL A 132 6.59 20.88 -17.62
N ASP A 133 7.78 21.47 -17.74
CA ASP A 133 8.99 20.70 -18.05
C ASP A 133 9.46 19.91 -16.82
N ARG A 134 8.96 18.67 -16.72
CA ARG A 134 9.31 17.76 -15.63
C ARG A 134 10.80 17.40 -15.59
N ARG A 135 11.56 17.53 -16.68
CA ARG A 135 13.01 17.30 -16.68
C ARG A 135 13.73 18.48 -16.04
N ALA A 136 13.42 19.70 -16.47
CA ALA A 136 13.97 20.91 -15.86
C ALA A 136 13.66 21.00 -14.36
N GLN A 137 12.49 20.49 -13.96
CA GLN A 137 12.05 20.46 -12.56
C GLN A 137 12.63 19.31 -11.72
N HIS A 138 13.46 18.45 -12.30
CA HIS A 138 14.04 17.24 -11.68
C HIS A 138 12.98 16.24 -11.16
N LEU A 139 11.78 16.24 -11.74
CA LEU A 139 10.66 15.39 -11.33
C LEU A 139 10.57 14.08 -12.12
N ASN A 140 11.24 14.01 -13.26
CA ASN A 140 11.41 12.75 -13.98
C ASN A 140 12.63 12.01 -13.44
N LYS A 141 12.42 10.83 -12.87
CA LYS A 141 13.51 9.85 -12.85
C LYS A 141 13.85 9.51 -14.30
N PRO A 142 15.13 9.54 -14.72
CA PRO A 142 15.53 9.05 -16.04
C PRO A 142 14.90 7.67 -16.29
N ALA A 143 14.33 7.46 -17.48
CA ALA A 143 13.82 6.14 -17.86
C ALA A 143 14.94 5.10 -17.66
N GLY A 144 14.66 4.03 -16.91
CA GLY A 144 15.67 3.03 -16.53
C GLY A 144 16.41 3.29 -15.22
N THR A 145 16.12 4.39 -14.50
CA THR A 145 16.61 4.55 -13.12
C THR A 145 16.03 3.43 -12.25
N PRO A 146 16.86 2.58 -11.62
CA PRO A 146 16.35 1.52 -10.75
C PRO A 146 15.43 2.11 -9.67
N SER A 147 14.38 1.38 -9.33
CA SER A 147 13.56 1.74 -8.17
C SER A 147 14.50 1.92 -6.97
N THR A 148 14.44 3.08 -6.31
CA THR A 148 15.19 3.36 -5.08
C THR A 148 14.70 2.49 -3.92
N THR A 149 13.61 1.73 -4.12
CA THR A 149 13.14 0.74 -3.17
C THR A 149 14.17 -0.37 -3.05
N LYS A 150 14.91 -0.37 -1.93
CA LYS A 150 15.86 -1.43 -1.60
C LYS A 150 15.14 -2.78 -1.61
N ARG A 151 15.63 -3.70 -2.44
CA ARG A 151 15.24 -5.11 -2.40
C ARG A 151 15.77 -5.76 -1.13
N TRP A 152 15.04 -6.72 -0.60
CA TRP A 152 15.53 -7.61 0.44
C TRP A 152 16.35 -8.72 -0.21
N SER A 153 17.33 -9.25 0.52
CA SER A 153 18.02 -10.46 0.08
C SER A 153 17.11 -11.68 0.26
N PHE A 154 17.43 -12.78 -0.42
CA PHE A 154 16.68 -14.04 -0.27
C PHE A 154 16.68 -14.51 1.19
N GLN A 155 17.84 -14.40 1.87
CA GLN A 155 17.96 -14.76 3.28
C GLN A 155 17.17 -13.82 4.19
N ALA A 156 17.05 -12.52 3.86
CA ALA A 156 16.20 -11.60 4.61
C ALA A 156 14.71 -11.91 4.42
N CYS A 157 14.28 -12.28 3.22
CA CYS A 157 12.91 -12.78 2.99
C CYS A 157 12.64 -14.03 3.85
N ARG A 158 13.56 -15.00 3.84
CA ARG A 158 13.47 -16.20 4.69
C ARG A 158 13.42 -15.87 6.18
N ALA A 159 14.28 -14.96 6.64
CA ALA A 159 14.30 -14.50 8.03
C ALA A 159 12.98 -13.83 8.45
N LEU A 160 12.32 -13.08 7.56
CA LEU A 160 11.00 -12.48 7.85
C LEU A 160 9.93 -13.54 8.07
N LEU A 161 9.88 -14.57 7.21
CA LEU A 161 8.93 -15.68 7.35
C LEU A 161 9.18 -16.45 8.64
N MET A 162 10.45 -16.79 8.91
CA MET A 162 10.83 -17.53 10.13
C MET A 162 10.57 -16.72 11.41
N ALA A 163 10.84 -15.42 11.40
CA ALA A 163 10.50 -14.52 12.50
C ALA A 163 8.99 -14.47 12.77
N ALA A 164 8.18 -14.38 11.70
CA ALA A 164 6.73 -14.36 11.82
C ALA A 164 6.19 -15.71 12.32
N TYR A 165 6.78 -16.82 11.89
CA TYR A 165 6.50 -18.17 12.36
C TYR A 165 6.74 -18.33 13.87
N LEU A 166 7.97 -18.07 14.33
CA LEU A 166 8.36 -18.29 15.73
C LEU A 166 7.56 -17.42 16.72
N LEU A 167 7.14 -16.23 16.28
CA LEU A 167 6.34 -15.32 17.10
C LEU A 167 4.82 -15.55 17.01
N ALA A 168 4.34 -16.44 16.14
CA ALA A 168 2.92 -16.58 15.84
C ALA A 168 2.08 -17.00 17.07
N GLU A 169 2.58 -17.96 17.84
CA GLU A 169 1.86 -18.50 19.02
C GLU A 169 2.06 -17.64 20.28
N HIS A 170 3.14 -16.87 20.33
CA HIS A 170 3.51 -16.04 21.48
C HIS A 170 2.78 -14.68 21.52
N ARG A 171 1.83 -14.46 20.60
CA ARG A 171 1.20 -13.16 20.36
C ARG A 171 -0.29 -13.35 20.08
N ARG A 172 -1.13 -12.52 20.71
CA ARG A 172 -2.60 -12.54 20.54
C ARG A 172 -3.06 -12.54 19.07
N ASP A 173 -2.39 -11.77 18.22
CA ASP A 173 -2.68 -11.70 16.79
C ASP A 173 -1.55 -12.30 15.93
N GLY A 174 -0.71 -13.16 16.49
CA GLY A 174 0.51 -13.63 15.83
C GLY A 174 0.23 -14.51 14.62
N VAL A 175 -0.77 -15.40 14.69
CA VAL A 175 -1.18 -16.24 13.55
C VAL A 175 -1.68 -15.39 12.37
N ARG A 176 -2.43 -14.30 12.65
CA ARG A 176 -2.83 -13.31 11.62
C ARG A 176 -1.61 -12.65 10.99
N ASP A 177 -0.72 -12.17 11.83
CA ASP A 177 0.46 -11.43 11.39
C ASP A 177 1.40 -12.34 10.58
N ARG A 178 1.52 -13.64 10.92
CA ARG A 178 2.18 -14.66 10.10
C ARG A 178 1.52 -14.79 8.73
N ALA A 179 0.23 -15.08 8.66
CA ALA A 179 -0.49 -15.23 7.39
C ALA A 179 -0.32 -14.01 6.46
N MET A 180 -0.37 -12.79 7.00
CA MET A 180 -0.13 -11.57 6.25
C MET A 180 1.30 -11.47 5.67
N ILE A 181 2.31 -11.86 6.46
CA ILE A 181 3.71 -11.82 6.03
C ILE A 181 4.02 -12.91 5.00
N GLU A 182 3.46 -14.11 5.18
CA GLU A 182 3.54 -15.22 4.23
C GLU A 182 3.02 -14.82 2.86
N ILE A 183 1.81 -14.24 2.80
CA ILE A 183 1.23 -13.80 1.54
C ILE A 183 2.05 -12.64 0.95
N LEU A 184 2.42 -11.65 1.75
CA LEU A 184 3.16 -10.47 1.27
C LEU A 184 4.50 -10.86 0.62
N VAL A 185 5.28 -11.73 1.27
CA VAL A 185 6.61 -12.15 0.80
C VAL A 185 6.50 -13.22 -0.28
N GLY A 186 5.59 -14.19 -0.11
CA GLY A 186 5.43 -15.33 -1.01
C GLY A 186 4.77 -15.00 -2.35
N THR A 187 4.10 -13.85 -2.48
CA THR A 187 3.35 -13.49 -3.70
C THR A 187 3.64 -12.09 -4.24
N GLY A 188 4.25 -11.20 -3.45
CA GLY A 188 4.53 -9.82 -3.88
C GLY A 188 3.28 -8.93 -4.10
N VAL A 189 2.13 -9.31 -3.54
CA VAL A 189 0.91 -8.47 -3.54
C VAL A 189 1.15 -7.12 -2.85
N ARG A 190 0.38 -6.10 -3.23
CA ARG A 190 0.47 -4.79 -2.55
C ARG A 190 -0.17 -4.88 -1.16
N ALA A 191 0.32 -4.08 -0.22
CA ALA A 191 -0.23 -4.02 1.13
C ALA A 191 -1.73 -3.68 1.15
N ASP A 192 -2.16 -2.71 0.35
CA ASP A 192 -3.58 -2.32 0.25
C ASP A 192 -4.45 -3.42 -0.38
N GLU A 193 -3.90 -4.16 -1.35
CA GLU A 193 -4.58 -5.30 -1.96
C GLU A 193 -4.78 -6.41 -0.93
N LEU A 194 -3.70 -6.76 -0.21
CA LEU A 194 -3.70 -7.81 0.81
C LEU A 194 -4.71 -7.54 1.94
N VAL A 195 -4.75 -6.32 2.48
CA VAL A 195 -5.71 -6.00 3.56
C VAL A 195 -7.13 -5.75 3.04
N GLY A 196 -7.30 -5.63 1.72
CA GLY A 196 -8.56 -5.34 1.04
C GLY A 196 -9.44 -6.58 0.76
N VAL A 197 -8.86 -7.79 0.77
CA VAL A 197 -9.56 -9.03 0.43
C VAL A 197 -10.63 -9.44 1.45
N ASN A 198 -11.60 -10.22 0.99
CA ASN A 198 -12.74 -10.77 1.73
C ASN A 198 -12.73 -12.29 1.70
N LEU A 199 -13.51 -12.93 2.58
CA LEU A 199 -13.61 -14.39 2.63
C LEU A 199 -14.00 -14.98 1.26
N ASP A 200 -14.88 -14.30 0.52
CA ASP A 200 -15.33 -14.74 -0.80
C ASP A 200 -14.27 -14.58 -1.90
N ASP A 201 -13.14 -13.94 -1.59
CA ASP A 201 -12.01 -13.78 -2.50
C ASP A 201 -10.99 -14.93 -2.38
N TYR A 202 -11.12 -15.79 -1.37
CA TYR A 202 -10.21 -16.91 -1.14
C TYR A 202 -10.90 -18.25 -1.38
N ARG A 203 -10.21 -19.13 -2.12
CA ARG A 203 -10.65 -20.51 -2.35
C ARG A 203 -9.46 -21.46 -2.32
N ARG A 204 -9.70 -22.68 -1.83
CA ARG A 204 -8.75 -23.79 -1.80
C ARG A 204 -9.52 -25.10 -1.93
N ALA A 205 -9.02 -26.04 -2.72
CA ALA A 205 -9.72 -27.29 -3.01
C ALA A 205 -9.60 -28.31 -1.86
N ALA A 206 -8.36 -28.57 -1.40
CA ALA A 206 -8.09 -29.40 -0.22
C ALA A 206 -6.94 -28.82 0.63
N ALA A 207 -6.75 -29.39 1.82
CA ALA A 207 -5.59 -29.07 2.65
C ALA A 207 -4.29 -29.41 1.92
N HIS A 208 -3.27 -28.59 2.08
CA HIS A 208 -1.97 -28.66 1.38
C HIS A 208 -2.02 -28.42 -0.14
N ASP A 209 -3.18 -28.16 -0.75
CA ASP A 209 -3.26 -27.69 -2.14
C ASP A 209 -2.85 -26.22 -2.28
N ILE A 210 -2.70 -25.79 -3.53
CA ILE A 210 -2.60 -24.38 -3.90
C ILE A 210 -3.91 -23.66 -3.54
N GLY A 211 -3.79 -22.54 -2.84
CA GLY A 211 -4.88 -21.59 -2.65
C GLY A 211 -4.94 -20.55 -3.76
N ILE A 212 -6.11 -19.97 -4.00
CA ILE A 212 -6.30 -18.86 -4.94
C ILE A 212 -6.90 -17.69 -4.18
N LEU A 213 -6.24 -16.53 -4.27
CA LEU A 213 -6.69 -15.28 -3.67
C LEU A 213 -6.96 -14.25 -4.77
N ARG A 214 -8.22 -13.82 -4.92
CA ARG A 214 -8.59 -12.71 -5.78
C ARG A 214 -8.24 -11.39 -5.09
N VAL A 215 -7.44 -10.55 -5.74
CA VAL A 215 -7.06 -9.23 -5.22
C VAL A 215 -7.57 -8.12 -6.11
N HIS A 216 -8.03 -7.03 -5.49
CA HIS A 216 -8.65 -5.90 -6.18
C HIS A 216 -7.64 -4.78 -6.45
N GLY A 217 -7.31 -4.57 -7.72
CA GLY A 217 -6.35 -3.56 -8.16
C GLY A 217 -6.96 -2.16 -8.38
N LYS A 218 -6.08 -1.16 -8.54
CA LYS A 218 -6.48 0.21 -8.86
C LYS A 218 -7.22 0.25 -10.21
N GLY A 219 -8.39 0.88 -10.22
CA GLY A 219 -9.24 1.00 -11.41
C GLY A 219 -10.22 -0.14 -11.61
N GLY A 220 -10.47 -0.96 -10.58
CA GLY A 220 -11.45 -2.06 -10.64
C GLY A 220 -10.96 -3.27 -11.42
N LYS A 221 -9.63 -3.42 -11.56
CA LYS A 221 -9.01 -4.56 -12.22
C LYS A 221 -8.63 -5.58 -11.17
N ASP A 222 -9.39 -6.66 -11.11
CA ASP A 222 -9.11 -7.79 -10.26
C ASP A 222 -8.06 -8.70 -10.91
N ARG A 223 -7.33 -9.46 -10.09
CA ARG A 223 -6.47 -10.55 -10.57
C ARG A 223 -6.45 -11.68 -9.55
N GLU A 224 -6.20 -12.88 -10.04
CA GLU A 224 -5.98 -14.05 -9.19
C GLU A 224 -4.51 -14.19 -8.82
N VAL A 225 -4.26 -14.50 -7.55
CA VAL A 225 -2.92 -14.71 -6.99
C VAL A 225 -2.87 -16.12 -6.44
N ALA A 226 -1.92 -16.91 -6.94
CA ALA A 226 -1.67 -18.24 -6.41
C ALA A 226 -0.98 -18.15 -5.04
N LEU A 227 -1.53 -18.89 -4.07
CA LEU A 227 -0.92 -19.12 -2.77
C LEU A 227 -0.36 -20.54 -2.77
N ALA A 228 0.97 -20.66 -2.85
CA ALA A 228 1.62 -21.96 -2.70
C ALA A 228 1.28 -22.59 -1.34
N PRO A 229 1.36 -23.92 -1.19
CA PRO A 229 0.92 -24.64 0.00
C PRO A 229 1.31 -24.01 1.35
N PRO A 230 2.59 -23.69 1.65
CA PRO A 230 2.95 -23.11 2.96
C PRO A 230 2.29 -21.74 3.24
N VAL A 231 2.00 -20.98 2.18
CA VAL A 231 1.32 -19.68 2.29
C VAL A 231 -0.18 -19.88 2.51
N ALA A 232 -0.79 -20.82 1.78
CA ALA A 232 -2.20 -21.17 1.94
C ALA A 232 -2.47 -21.79 3.33
N ASP A 233 -1.58 -22.67 3.81
CA ASP A 233 -1.67 -23.28 5.13
C ASP A 233 -1.64 -22.22 6.24
N ALA A 234 -0.72 -21.26 6.16
CA ALA A 234 -0.67 -20.16 7.14
C ALA A 234 -1.96 -19.30 7.12
N LEU A 235 -2.57 -19.10 5.96
CA LEU A 235 -3.86 -18.42 5.87
C LEU A 235 -4.98 -19.25 6.50
N GLU A 236 -5.06 -20.55 6.23
CA GLU A 236 -6.07 -21.42 6.84
C GLU A 236 -5.90 -21.56 8.35
N ASP A 237 -4.66 -21.66 8.86
CA ASP A 237 -4.36 -21.62 10.29
C ASP A 237 -4.94 -20.35 10.94
N TYR A 238 -4.76 -19.20 10.27
CA TYR A 238 -5.38 -17.95 10.73
C TYR A 238 -6.91 -18.02 10.66
N LEU A 239 -7.49 -18.49 9.56
CA LEU A 239 -8.94 -18.56 9.38
C LEU A 239 -9.61 -19.43 10.46
N ARG A 240 -8.95 -20.49 10.95
CA ARG A 240 -9.44 -21.34 12.06
C ARG A 240 -9.58 -20.59 13.39
N VAL A 241 -8.68 -19.63 13.66
CA VAL A 241 -8.66 -18.87 14.93
C VAL A 241 -9.16 -17.43 14.78
N ARG A 242 -9.61 -17.07 13.57
CA ARG A 242 -10.01 -15.71 13.22
C ARG A 242 -11.26 -15.28 14.00
N ALA A 243 -11.20 -14.11 14.61
CA ALA A 243 -12.37 -13.49 15.23
C ALA A 243 -13.47 -13.15 14.23
N GLU A 244 -14.73 -13.22 14.65
CA GLU A 244 -15.85 -12.79 13.82
C GLU A 244 -15.75 -11.28 13.47
N PRO A 245 -16.05 -10.90 12.22
CA PRO A 245 -15.98 -9.50 11.81
C PRO A 245 -17.07 -8.70 12.51
N ALA A 246 -16.67 -7.71 13.31
CA ALA A 246 -17.56 -6.76 13.96
C ALA A 246 -17.83 -5.54 13.06
N VAL A 247 -18.07 -5.79 11.75
CA VAL A 247 -18.45 -4.73 10.81
C VAL A 247 -19.94 -4.50 10.99
N PRO A 248 -20.39 -3.35 11.52
CA PRO A 248 -21.82 -3.05 11.53
C PRO A 248 -22.27 -2.92 10.08
N ALA A 249 -23.40 -3.53 9.74
CA ALA A 249 -24.11 -3.14 8.52
C ALA A 249 -24.36 -1.63 8.60
N LEU A 250 -23.82 -0.87 7.64
CA LEU A 250 -24.19 0.54 7.51
C LEU A 250 -25.69 0.59 7.17
N PRO A 251 -26.51 1.41 7.86
CA PRO A 251 -27.92 1.56 7.50
C PRO A 251 -28.04 1.98 6.03
N GLY A 252 -28.73 1.18 5.22
CA GLY A 252 -29.00 1.47 3.80
C GLY A 252 -28.05 0.83 2.78
N GLN A 253 -27.08 -0.01 3.17
CA GLN A 253 -26.35 -0.85 2.20
C GLN A 253 -26.94 -2.25 2.12
N VAL A 254 -27.52 -2.58 0.96
CA VAL A 254 -28.16 -3.87 0.64
C VAL A 254 -27.16 -4.93 0.16
N ASN A 255 -25.86 -4.64 0.18
CA ASN A 255 -24.84 -5.62 -0.22
C ASN A 255 -24.48 -6.53 0.95
N ALA A 256 -24.37 -7.83 0.67
CA ALA A 256 -23.95 -8.89 1.58
C ALA A 256 -22.85 -8.37 2.52
N ALA A 257 -23.02 -8.64 3.83
CA ALA A 257 -22.13 -8.16 4.88
C ALA A 257 -20.67 -8.35 4.44
N VAL A 258 -19.91 -7.27 4.26
CA VAL A 258 -18.50 -7.35 3.88
C VAL A 258 -17.78 -8.18 4.94
N ARG A 259 -17.13 -9.29 4.53
CA ARG A 259 -16.40 -10.20 5.42
C ARG A 259 -14.89 -10.12 5.17
N PRO A 260 -14.16 -9.13 5.74
CA PRO A 260 -12.72 -9.01 5.56
C PRO A 260 -11.99 -10.29 6.00
N ILE A 261 -11.00 -10.77 5.24
CA ILE A 261 -10.13 -11.86 5.73
C ILE A 261 -9.38 -11.38 6.97
N PHE A 262 -8.61 -10.30 6.85
CA PHE A 262 -7.77 -9.80 7.94
C PHE A 262 -8.52 -8.81 8.82
N VAL A 263 -8.75 -9.20 10.08
CA VAL A 263 -9.41 -8.37 11.09
C VAL A 263 -8.52 -8.07 12.30
N THR A 264 -8.78 -6.95 12.96
CA THR A 264 -8.21 -6.58 14.25
C THR A 264 -8.78 -7.47 15.35
N SER A 265 -8.20 -7.41 16.55
CA SER A 265 -8.75 -8.02 17.76
C SER A 265 -10.19 -7.60 18.09
N THR A 266 -10.63 -6.46 17.55
CA THR A 266 -11.98 -5.89 17.67
C THR A 266 -12.86 -6.17 16.47
N GLY A 267 -12.46 -7.06 15.55
CA GLY A 267 -13.26 -7.49 14.40
C GLY A 267 -13.32 -6.49 13.23
N ARG A 268 -12.56 -5.39 13.25
CA ARG A 268 -12.51 -4.41 12.15
C ARG A 268 -11.49 -4.82 11.09
N ARG A 269 -11.65 -4.40 9.84
CA ARG A 269 -10.64 -4.62 8.78
C ARG A 269 -9.28 -4.03 9.20
N VAL A 270 -8.21 -4.80 8.98
CA VAL A 270 -6.84 -4.33 9.17
C VAL A 270 -6.50 -3.22 8.16
N HIS A 271 -5.82 -2.16 8.61
CA HIS A 271 -5.34 -1.10 7.71
C HIS A 271 -3.94 -1.43 7.18
N ALA A 272 -3.58 -0.96 5.98
CA ALA A 272 -2.28 -1.27 5.36
C ALA A 272 -1.06 -0.81 6.20
N SER A 273 -1.22 0.24 7.02
CA SER A 273 -0.17 0.66 7.97
C SER A 273 0.15 -0.39 9.04
N HIS A 274 -0.75 -1.34 9.29
CA HIS A 274 -0.49 -2.46 10.19
C HIS A 274 0.58 -3.39 9.63
N LEU A 275 0.61 -3.65 8.31
CA LEU A 275 1.69 -4.44 7.69
C LEU A 275 3.06 -3.81 7.91
N GLN A 276 3.17 -2.48 7.74
CA GLN A 276 4.38 -1.73 8.08
C GLN A 276 4.74 -1.92 9.57
N ALA A 277 3.75 -1.82 10.47
CA ALA A 277 3.99 -2.00 11.89
C ALA A 277 4.42 -3.44 12.26
N VAL A 278 3.89 -4.46 11.60
CA VAL A 278 4.30 -5.86 11.76
C VAL A 278 5.75 -6.03 11.31
N LEU A 279 6.10 -5.58 10.09
CA LEU A 279 7.45 -5.65 9.55
C LEU A 279 8.48 -4.95 10.46
N THR A 280 8.22 -3.70 10.85
CA THR A 280 9.09 -2.96 11.77
C THR A 280 9.22 -3.68 13.11
N ARG A 281 8.14 -4.27 13.63
CA ARG A 281 8.18 -5.02 14.88
C ARG A 281 9.03 -6.29 14.75
N LEU A 282 8.89 -7.06 13.67
CA LEU A 282 9.71 -8.27 13.44
C LEU A 282 11.20 -7.92 13.45
N CYS A 283 11.62 -6.87 12.73
CA CYS A 283 13.01 -6.42 12.79
C CYS A 283 13.43 -6.03 14.20
N ARG A 284 12.66 -5.19 14.90
CA ARG A 284 13.02 -4.74 16.26
C ARG A 284 13.11 -5.89 17.26
N THR A 285 12.16 -6.82 17.24
CA THR A 285 12.11 -7.94 18.18
C THR A 285 13.37 -8.79 18.15
N PHE A 286 13.97 -9.00 16.98
CA PHE A 286 15.18 -9.82 16.84
C PHE A 286 16.49 -9.02 16.79
N THR A 287 16.43 -7.69 16.86
CA THR A 287 17.63 -6.82 16.78
C THR A 287 17.86 -6.01 18.06
N GLU A 288 16.93 -6.06 19.00
CA GLU A 288 16.98 -5.35 20.28
C GLU A 288 17.05 -6.35 21.43
N THR A 289 17.64 -5.95 22.55
CA THR A 289 17.73 -6.80 23.74
C THR A 289 16.35 -7.04 24.36
N PRO A 290 15.89 -8.29 24.47
CA PRO A 290 14.55 -8.60 24.93
C PRO A 290 14.44 -8.51 26.45
N ARG A 291 13.29 -8.01 26.93
CA ARG A 291 13.00 -7.94 28.38
C ARG A 291 12.43 -9.25 28.95
N GLN A 292 11.69 -10.00 28.13
CA GLN A 292 10.97 -11.21 28.56
C GLN A 292 11.88 -12.43 28.46
N GLN A 293 11.84 -13.31 29.47
CA GLN A 293 12.75 -14.47 29.54
C GLN A 293 12.58 -15.42 28.36
N TRP A 294 11.35 -15.82 28.02
CA TRP A 294 11.10 -16.72 26.89
C TRP A 294 11.69 -16.20 25.56
N LEU A 295 11.72 -14.87 25.37
CA LEU A 295 12.29 -14.25 24.19
C LEU A 295 13.81 -14.21 24.24
N ARG A 296 14.42 -14.12 25.44
CA ARG A 296 15.86 -14.35 25.61
C ARG A 296 16.23 -15.78 25.23
N ASP A 297 15.44 -16.74 25.69
CA ASP A 297 15.67 -18.16 25.40
C ASP A 297 15.52 -18.44 23.89
N LEU A 298 14.49 -17.88 23.26
CA LEU A 298 14.33 -17.92 21.79
C LEU A 298 15.51 -17.25 21.08
N MET A 299 15.98 -16.10 21.56
CA MET A 299 17.10 -15.37 20.95
C MET A 299 18.45 -16.07 21.09
N ALA A 300 18.55 -17.10 21.95
CA ALA A 300 19.74 -17.95 22.06
C ALA A 300 19.76 -19.10 21.02
N THR A 301 18.72 -19.25 20.19
CA THR A 301 18.64 -20.30 19.16
C THR A 301 19.39 -19.91 17.87
N PRO A 302 19.95 -20.89 17.12
CA PRO A 302 20.55 -20.62 15.81
C PRO A 302 19.59 -19.95 14.82
N GLU A 303 18.30 -20.28 14.89
CA GLU A 303 17.26 -19.67 14.07
C GLU A 303 17.15 -18.17 14.36
N ALA A 304 17.15 -17.77 15.64
CA ALA A 304 17.09 -16.37 16.00
C ALA A 304 18.36 -15.59 15.64
N GLU A 305 19.54 -16.22 15.70
CA GLU A 305 20.80 -15.63 15.23
C GLU A 305 20.74 -15.35 13.71
N PHE A 306 20.27 -16.33 12.93
CA PHE A 306 20.03 -16.15 11.49
C PHE A 306 19.06 -14.99 11.21
N ILE A 307 17.96 -14.91 11.97
CA ILE A 307 16.98 -13.83 11.83
C ILE A 307 17.62 -12.48 12.15
N ALA A 308 18.31 -12.35 13.28
CA ALA A 308 18.95 -11.11 13.70
C ALA A 308 19.94 -10.61 12.65
N THR A 309 20.77 -11.53 12.12
CA THR A 309 21.76 -11.26 11.07
C THR A 309 21.13 -10.67 9.81
N HIS A 310 20.01 -11.22 9.36
CA HIS A 310 19.41 -10.83 8.10
C HIS A 310 18.34 -9.73 8.21
N LEU A 311 17.74 -9.51 9.39
CA LEU A 311 16.79 -8.43 9.62
C LEU A 311 17.44 -7.14 10.16
N GLY A 312 18.62 -7.23 10.79
CA GLY A 312 19.40 -6.08 11.27
C GLY A 312 19.53 -4.95 10.26
N PRO A 313 20.02 -5.23 9.03
CA PRO A 313 20.19 -4.21 7.98
C PRO A 313 18.87 -3.56 7.52
N LEU A 314 17.72 -4.20 7.76
CA LEU A 314 16.42 -3.71 7.31
C LEU A 314 15.68 -2.88 8.36
N ARG A 315 16.14 -2.85 9.62
CA ARG A 315 15.43 -2.26 10.77
C ARG A 315 14.80 -0.89 10.50
N ASP A 316 15.56 0.01 9.87
CA ASP A 316 15.13 1.41 9.63
C ASP A 316 14.64 1.67 8.20
N THR A 317 14.69 0.64 7.32
CA THR A 317 14.37 0.79 5.90
C THR A 317 13.30 -0.18 5.39
N ILE A 318 12.79 -1.07 6.27
CA ILE A 318 11.79 -2.07 5.90
C ILE A 318 10.47 -1.42 5.53
N HIS A 319 9.93 -1.78 4.36
CA HIS A 319 8.66 -1.26 3.86
C HIS A 319 7.94 -2.33 3.01
N PRO A 320 6.60 -2.48 3.09
CA PRO A 320 5.86 -3.52 2.36
C PRO A 320 6.14 -3.57 0.85
N HIS A 321 6.38 -2.41 0.22
CA HIS A 321 6.66 -2.36 -1.21
C HIS A 321 7.98 -3.06 -1.60
N SER A 322 8.94 -3.16 -0.68
CA SER A 322 10.17 -3.92 -0.91
C SER A 322 9.92 -5.43 -1.08
N ALA A 323 8.87 -5.98 -0.44
CA ALA A 323 8.50 -7.39 -0.62
C ALA A 323 8.20 -7.71 -2.08
N ARG A 324 7.44 -6.84 -2.74
CA ARG A 324 7.10 -6.97 -4.15
C ARG A 324 8.31 -6.94 -5.07
N HIS A 325 9.23 -6.00 -4.84
CA HIS A 325 10.48 -5.94 -5.62
C HIS A 325 11.33 -7.20 -5.40
N SER A 326 11.41 -7.68 -4.15
CA SER A 326 12.18 -8.87 -3.79
C SER A 326 11.57 -10.13 -4.42
N TYR A 327 10.24 -10.27 -4.39
CA TYR A 327 9.51 -11.33 -5.09
C TYR A 327 9.87 -11.34 -6.58
N ALA A 328 9.76 -10.19 -7.25
CA ALA A 328 10.04 -10.08 -8.67
C ALA A 328 11.47 -10.52 -9.02
N THR A 329 12.45 -10.00 -8.28
CA THR A 329 13.86 -10.29 -8.51
C THR A 329 14.17 -11.76 -8.23
N HIS A 330 13.75 -12.30 -7.09
CA HIS A 330 14.06 -13.68 -6.73
C HIS A 330 13.33 -14.70 -7.61
N ALA A 331 12.11 -14.39 -8.08
CA ALA A 331 11.44 -15.23 -9.07
C ALA A 331 12.27 -15.34 -10.37
N VAL A 332 12.75 -14.21 -10.89
CA VAL A 332 13.58 -14.20 -12.11
C VAL A 332 14.94 -14.85 -11.88
N GLU A 333 15.61 -14.58 -10.75
CA GLU A 333 16.90 -15.22 -10.39
C GLU A 333 16.76 -16.74 -10.28
N ARG A 334 15.55 -17.25 -10.01
CA ARG A 334 15.23 -18.68 -9.93
C ARG A 334 14.70 -19.26 -11.24
N GLY A 335 14.80 -18.51 -12.34
CA GLY A 335 14.47 -18.99 -13.69
C GLY A 335 13.02 -18.82 -14.10
N VAL A 336 12.18 -18.16 -13.29
CA VAL A 336 10.80 -17.87 -13.71
C VAL A 336 10.82 -16.79 -14.80
N PRO A 337 10.15 -17.01 -15.96
CA PRO A 337 10.15 -16.03 -17.05
C PRO A 337 9.65 -14.65 -16.60
N PRO A 338 10.35 -13.53 -16.91
CA PRO A 338 9.95 -12.20 -16.48
C PRO A 338 8.51 -11.81 -16.87
N ARG A 339 7.99 -12.32 -18.00
CA ARG A 339 6.60 -12.10 -18.40
C ARG A 339 5.61 -12.75 -17.42
N GLN A 340 5.94 -13.92 -16.89
CA GLN A 340 5.10 -14.59 -15.91
C GLN A 340 5.11 -13.81 -14.58
N VAL A 341 6.29 -13.37 -14.13
CA VAL A 341 6.43 -12.51 -12.95
C VAL A 341 5.65 -11.19 -13.11
N GLN A 342 5.62 -10.61 -14.31
CA GLN A 342 4.81 -9.41 -14.58
C GLN A 342 3.30 -9.66 -14.45
N ARG A 343 2.83 -10.85 -14.88
CA ARG A 343 1.42 -11.27 -14.73
C ARG A 343 1.05 -11.50 -13.27
N ASP A 344 1.86 -12.24 -12.51
CA ASP A 344 1.70 -12.44 -11.05
C ASP A 344 1.50 -11.09 -10.32
N LEU A 345 2.31 -10.12 -10.71
CA LEU A 345 2.34 -8.80 -10.11
C LEU A 345 1.23 -7.86 -10.66
N GLY A 346 0.60 -8.17 -11.79
CA GLY A 346 -0.42 -7.31 -12.40
C GLY A 346 0.15 -5.99 -12.95
N HIS A 347 1.35 -6.03 -13.54
CA HIS A 347 1.90 -4.88 -14.27
C HIS A 347 1.17 -4.71 -15.60
N ALA A 348 0.29 -3.70 -15.68
CA ALA A 348 -0.44 -3.40 -16.90
C ALA A 348 0.46 -2.78 -17.97
N ALA A 349 0.88 -3.59 -18.94
CA ALA A 349 1.01 -3.17 -20.33
C ALA A 349 0.14 -4.11 -21.18
N LEU A 350 -0.60 -3.50 -22.12
CA LEU A 350 -1.81 -3.98 -22.80
C LEU A 350 -1.65 -5.32 -23.56
N ALA A 351 -2.63 -6.20 -23.37
CA ALA A 351 -3.35 -6.85 -24.46
C ALA A 351 -4.79 -7.09 -23.98
N THR A 352 -5.70 -6.42 -24.66
CA THR A 352 -7.10 -6.78 -24.98
C THR A 352 -7.97 -7.55 -23.99
N THR A 353 -9.22 -7.10 -23.94
CA THR A 353 -10.44 -7.80 -23.52
C THR A 353 -10.56 -9.22 -24.09
N GLU A 354 -9.77 -10.14 -23.55
CA GLU A 354 -9.96 -11.60 -23.53
C GLU A 354 -9.54 -11.99 -22.10
N GLY A 355 -10.39 -11.97 -21.07
CA GLY A 355 -11.73 -12.53 -21.03
C GLY A 355 -11.64 -13.99 -20.56
N TYR A 356 -11.44 -14.19 -19.26
CA TYR A 356 -11.64 -15.43 -18.49
C TYR A 356 -10.75 -16.67 -18.74
N LEU A 357 -9.98 -16.75 -19.83
CA LEU A 357 -9.15 -17.95 -20.12
C LEU A 357 -7.70 -17.89 -19.59
N HIS A 358 -7.23 -16.76 -19.07
CA HIS A 358 -5.82 -16.58 -18.69
C HIS A 358 -5.53 -16.66 -17.19
N ASP A 359 -6.54 -16.62 -16.32
CA ASP A 359 -6.31 -16.63 -14.87
C ASP A 359 -5.90 -18.00 -14.35
N GLU A 360 -6.47 -19.10 -14.86
CA GLU A 360 -6.05 -20.46 -14.46
C GLU A 360 -4.60 -20.77 -14.86
N ASP A 361 -4.20 -20.43 -16.09
CA ASP A 361 -2.82 -20.59 -16.55
C ASP A 361 -1.86 -19.69 -15.76
N ASN A 362 -2.29 -18.49 -15.38
CA ASN A 362 -1.50 -17.60 -14.55
C ASN A 362 -1.32 -18.16 -13.14
N VAL A 363 -2.39 -18.67 -12.53
CA VAL A 363 -2.34 -19.33 -11.22
C VAL A 363 -1.46 -20.57 -11.27
N ARG A 364 -1.59 -21.41 -12.31
CA ARG A 364 -0.83 -22.66 -12.46
C ARG A 364 0.66 -22.42 -12.66
N ASN A 365 1.03 -21.39 -13.43
CA ASN A 365 2.43 -21.07 -13.75
C ASN A 365 3.03 -19.99 -12.84
N SER A 366 2.35 -19.62 -11.76
CA SER A 366 2.76 -18.52 -10.89
C SER A 366 4.14 -18.76 -10.28
N ALA A 367 4.96 -17.70 -10.20
CA ALA A 367 6.27 -17.77 -9.55
C ALA A 367 6.16 -18.10 -8.05
N ALA A 368 4.98 -17.94 -7.45
CA ALA A 368 4.73 -18.31 -6.06
C ALA A 368 5.03 -19.80 -5.80
N HIS A 369 4.77 -20.67 -6.77
CA HIS A 369 5.03 -22.12 -6.67
C HIS A 369 6.51 -22.46 -6.55
N GLU A 370 7.38 -21.63 -7.11
CA GLU A 370 8.83 -21.83 -7.05
C GLU A 370 9.47 -21.08 -5.87
N LEU A 371 8.98 -19.87 -5.57
CA LEU A 371 9.61 -19.01 -4.58
C LEU A 371 9.20 -19.37 -3.15
N ALA A 372 7.91 -19.59 -2.88
CA ALA A 372 7.44 -19.80 -1.52
C ALA A 372 7.98 -21.09 -0.90
N PRO A 373 7.95 -22.27 -1.56
CA PRO A 373 8.59 -23.47 -1.00
C PRO A 373 10.09 -23.29 -0.78
N ALA A 374 10.77 -22.56 -1.66
CA ALA A 374 12.19 -22.31 -1.53
C ALA A 374 12.55 -21.46 -0.31
N LEU A 375 11.73 -20.46 0.01
CA LEU A 375 11.90 -19.64 1.20
C LEU A 375 11.67 -20.44 2.49
N HIS A 376 10.87 -21.51 2.45
CA HIS A 376 10.55 -22.38 3.58
C HIS A 376 11.50 -23.57 3.77
N ARG A 377 12.26 -23.95 2.73
CA ARG A 377 13.14 -25.12 2.78
C ARG A 377 14.09 -25.09 3.96
N GLY A 378 14.09 -26.19 4.72
CA GLY A 378 15.03 -26.44 5.81
C GLY A 378 14.72 -25.71 7.12
N TRP A 379 13.52 -25.15 7.32
CA TRP A 379 13.11 -24.63 8.62
C TRP A 379 11.61 -24.78 8.92
N LEU A 380 10.75 -24.79 7.88
CA LEU A 380 9.37 -25.21 8.04
C LEU A 380 9.29 -26.70 7.65
N ALA A 381 8.84 -27.55 8.57
CA ALA A 381 8.63 -28.96 8.27
C ALA A 381 7.63 -29.07 7.11
N THR A 382 8.01 -29.75 6.04
CA THR A 382 7.03 -30.16 5.03
C THR A 382 6.20 -31.26 5.68
N SER A 383 4.93 -30.97 5.98
CA SER A 383 3.94 -31.99 6.31
C SER A 383 4.02 -33.06 5.22
N SER A 384 4.45 -34.26 5.62
CA SER A 384 4.65 -35.41 4.73
C SER A 384 3.31 -36.01 4.34
#